data_AF-A0A430C189-F1
#
_entry.id   AF-A0A430C189-F1
#
_cell.length_a   1.000
_cell.length_b   1.000
_cell.length_c   1.000
_cell.angle_alpha   90.00
_cell.angle_beta   90.00
_cell.angle_gamma   90.00
#
_symmetry.space_group_name_H-M   'P 1'
#
loop_
_entity.id
_entity.type
_entity.pdbx_description
1 polymer ?
#
loop_
_entity_poly.entity_id
_entity_poly.type
_entity_poly.pdbx_seq_one_letter_code
_entity_poly.pdbx_strand_id
1 'polypeptide(L)'
;MNARTIEIDMKNFAFVPATITLQRGVPYRLRFVNTAGGGHNFVAKAFFEQASIAPASRSTINKGEVDLGGGESGDVRLVVNRIGTYDVHCSHFMHSIFGMKGKIVVR
;
A
#
# COMPACT_ATOMS: atom_id res chain seq x y z
N MET A 1 14.05 -15.77 -5.37
CA MET A 1 14.31 -14.98 -4.15
C MET A 1 13.02 -14.90 -3.36
N ASN A 2 13.02 -15.21 -2.06
CA ASN A 2 11.81 -15.15 -1.25
C ASN A 2 11.50 -13.69 -0.87
N ALA A 3 10.31 -13.22 -1.23
CA ALA A 3 9.85 -11.88 -0.87
C ALA A 3 9.31 -11.89 0.57
N ARG A 4 9.65 -10.88 1.37
CA ARG A 4 9.11 -10.72 2.73
C ARG A 4 7.67 -10.22 2.64
N THR A 5 6.73 -10.91 3.28
CA THR A 5 5.33 -10.47 3.28
C THR A 5 5.08 -9.48 4.39
N ILE A 6 4.44 -8.36 4.07
CA ILE A 6 3.83 -7.45 5.04
C ILE A 6 2.35 -7.38 4.68
N GLU A 7 1.49 -7.72 5.63
CA GLU A 7 0.05 -7.51 5.49
C GLU A 7 -0.31 -6.08 5.91
N ILE A 8 -1.19 -5.46 5.14
CA ILE A 8 -1.71 -4.11 5.35
C ILE A 8 -3.23 -4.25 5.36
N ASP A 9 -3.80 -4.17 6.55
CA ASP A 9 -5.24 -4.14 6.76
C ASP A 9 -5.78 -2.73 6.48
N MET A 10 -6.72 -2.64 5.55
CA MET A 10 -7.45 -1.45 5.11
C MET A 10 -8.85 -1.51 5.72
N LYS A 11 -8.96 -1.04 6.96
CA LYS A 11 -10.23 -1.01 7.68
C LYS A 11 -10.81 0.40 7.70
N ASN A 12 -12.02 0.54 8.22
CA ASN A 12 -12.67 1.84 8.35
C ASN A 12 -11.76 2.84 9.06
N PHE A 13 -11.41 3.91 8.33
CA PHE A 13 -10.64 5.07 8.78
C PHE A 13 -9.17 4.81 9.13
N ALA A 14 -8.60 3.61 8.90
CA ALA A 14 -7.22 3.33 9.28
C ALA A 14 -6.53 2.29 8.40
N PHE A 15 -5.20 2.43 8.27
CA PHE A 15 -4.30 1.38 7.80
C PHE A 15 -3.63 0.72 9.00
N VAL A 16 -3.52 -0.60 9.01
CA VAL A 16 -2.77 -1.34 10.02
C VAL A 16 -1.74 -2.24 9.32
N PRO A 17 -0.43 -2.02 9.56
CA PRO A 17 0.15 -0.96 10.38
C PRO A 17 0.02 0.43 9.71
N ALA A 18 -0.05 1.49 10.52
CA ALA A 18 -0.07 2.87 10.02
C ALA A 18 1.30 3.32 9.47
N THR A 19 2.39 2.68 9.91
CA THR A 19 3.74 2.87 9.37
C THR A 19 4.27 1.55 8.85
N ILE A 20 4.55 1.49 7.55
CA ILE A 20 5.12 0.32 6.88
C ILE A 20 6.61 0.57 6.69
N THR A 21 7.45 -0.27 7.29
CA THR A 21 8.90 -0.11 7.19
C THR A 21 9.50 -1.14 6.23
N LEU A 22 10.20 -0.65 5.22
CA LEU A 22 10.88 -1.45 4.20
C LEU A 22 12.39 -1.22 4.28
N GLN A 23 13.16 -2.26 4.00
CA GLN A 23 14.60 -2.13 3.75
C GLN A 23 14.86 -1.95 2.25
N ARG A 24 15.71 -1.00 1.89
CA ARG A 24 16.09 -0.79 0.50
C ARG A 24 16.70 -2.05 -0.12
N GLY A 25 16.40 -2.30 -1.38
CA GLY A 25 16.93 -3.45 -2.14
C GLY A 25 16.37 -4.82 -1.71
N VAL A 26 15.50 -4.89 -0.70
CA VAL A 26 14.86 -6.13 -0.27
C VAL A 26 13.56 -6.34 -1.04
N PRO A 27 13.30 -7.55 -1.57
CA PRO A 27 12.02 -7.88 -2.18
C PRO A 27 10.93 -8.05 -1.13
N TYR A 28 9.80 -7.36 -1.34
CA TYR A 28 8.60 -7.45 -0.49
C TYR A 28 7.38 -7.88 -1.29
N ARG A 29 6.45 -8.56 -0.59
CA ARG A 29 5.04 -8.71 -0.99
C ARG A 29 4.22 -7.90 0.00
N LEU A 30 3.66 -6.79 -0.46
CA LEU A 30 2.65 -6.04 0.29
C LEU A 30 1.31 -6.69 -0.01
N ARG A 31 0.70 -7.30 1.00
CA ARG A 31 -0.63 -7.91 0.92
C ARG A 31 -1.63 -6.94 1.51
N PHE A 32 -2.46 -6.35 0.67
CA PHE A 32 -3.54 -5.47 1.06
C PHE A 32 -4.80 -6.30 1.31
N VAL A 33 -5.48 -6.06 2.42
CA VAL A 33 -6.74 -6.72 2.76
C VAL A 33 -7.72 -5.65 3.20
N ASN A 34 -8.86 -5.54 2.54
CA ASN A 34 -9.96 -4.70 2.99
C ASN A 34 -10.91 -5.53 3.86
N THR A 35 -10.78 -5.45 5.19
CA THR A 35 -11.67 -6.17 6.10
C THR A 35 -13.00 -5.45 6.37
N ALA A 36 -13.20 -4.26 5.78
CA ALA A 36 -14.44 -3.50 5.92
C ALA A 36 -15.46 -3.89 4.85
N GLY A 37 -16.73 -3.52 5.08
CA GLY A 37 -17.79 -3.68 4.09
C GLY A 37 -17.78 -2.62 2.97
N GLY A 38 -17.14 -1.47 3.20
CA GLY A 38 -16.99 -0.40 2.21
C GLY A 38 -15.65 -0.46 1.49
N GLY A 39 -15.58 0.11 0.29
CA GLY A 39 -14.33 0.18 -0.48
C GLY A 39 -13.31 1.15 0.12
N HIS A 40 -12.04 0.80 0.01
CA HIS A 40 -10.91 1.62 0.44
C HIS A 40 -9.81 1.57 -0.60
N ASN A 41 -9.07 2.68 -0.73
CA ASN A 41 -7.85 2.71 -1.52
C ASN A 41 -6.63 3.12 -0.69
N PHE A 42 -5.46 2.71 -1.18
CA PHE A 42 -4.14 2.99 -0.63
C PHE A 42 -3.38 3.80 -1.67
N VAL A 43 -3.40 5.14 -1.52
CA VAL A 43 -2.78 6.06 -2.46
C VAL A 43 -1.37 6.40 -2.01
N ALA A 44 -0.36 5.99 -2.79
CA ALA A 44 1.06 6.20 -2.48
C ALA A 44 1.87 6.46 -3.76
N LYS A 45 1.44 7.43 -4.58
CA LYS A 45 1.99 7.71 -5.91
C LYS A 45 3.50 7.85 -5.93
N ALA A 46 4.04 8.73 -5.09
CA ALA A 46 5.48 8.97 -4.99
C ALA A 46 6.27 7.72 -4.57
N PHE A 47 5.66 6.81 -3.80
CA PHE A 47 6.31 5.55 -3.45
C PHE A 47 6.32 4.58 -4.63
N PHE A 48 5.17 4.37 -5.29
CA PHE A 48 5.08 3.43 -6.40
C PHE A 48 5.91 3.86 -7.62
N GLU A 49 6.10 5.16 -7.83
CA GLU A 49 7.03 5.70 -8.85
C GLU A 49 8.49 5.31 -8.60
N GLN A 50 8.89 5.12 -7.33
CA GLN A 50 10.27 4.75 -6.96
C GLN A 50 10.47 3.23 -6.83
N ALA A 51 9.39 2.45 -6.90
CA ALA A 51 9.42 1.02 -6.72
C ALA A 51 9.51 0.28 -8.06
N SER A 52 10.38 -0.73 -8.12
CA SER A 52 10.38 -1.72 -9.19
C SER A 52 9.29 -2.75 -8.91
N ILE A 53 8.16 -2.65 -9.61
CA ILE A 53 6.99 -3.51 -9.45
C ILE A 53 7.12 -4.76 -10.34
N ALA A 54 6.85 -5.94 -9.76
CA ALA A 54 6.81 -7.18 -10.50
C ALA A 54 5.66 -7.18 -11.54
N PRO A 55 5.83 -7.76 -12.75
CA PRO A 55 4.79 -7.74 -13.78
C PRO A 55 3.42 -8.23 -13.32
N ALA A 56 3.39 -9.30 -12.53
CA ALA A 56 2.16 -9.90 -11.99
C ALA A 56 1.40 -9.00 -11.00
N SER A 57 2.02 -7.91 -10.50
CA SER A 57 1.40 -6.97 -9.57
C SER A 57 0.97 -5.66 -10.23
N ARG A 58 1.21 -5.49 -11.53
CA ARG A 58 0.85 -4.25 -12.24
C ARG A 58 -0.65 -4.06 -12.36
N SER A 59 -1.44 -5.13 -12.44
CA SER A 59 -2.91 -5.05 -12.46
C SER A 59 -3.49 -4.64 -11.10
N THR A 60 -2.77 -4.87 -10.01
CA THR A 60 -3.18 -4.45 -8.66
C THR A 60 -2.98 -2.95 -8.42
N ILE A 61 -2.11 -2.31 -9.20
CA ILE A 61 -1.81 -0.87 -9.08
C ILE A 61 -2.39 -0.12 -10.26
N ASN A 62 -3.27 0.83 -9.99
CA ASN A 62 -3.75 1.78 -10.97
C ASN A 62 -3.31 3.18 -10.56
N LYS A 63 -2.66 3.95 -11.44
CA LYS A 63 -2.27 5.36 -11.18
C LYS A 63 -1.60 5.65 -9.80
N GLY A 64 -0.83 4.68 -9.28
CA GLY A 64 -0.13 4.82 -8.00
C GLY A 64 -1.01 4.60 -6.76
N GLU A 65 -2.09 3.83 -6.91
CA GLU A 65 -2.93 3.37 -5.80
C GLU A 65 -3.33 1.90 -5.96
N VAL A 66 -3.66 1.28 -4.84
CA VAL A 66 -4.36 -0.01 -4.76
C VAL A 66 -5.78 0.30 -4.31
N ASP A 67 -6.79 -0.06 -5.09
CA ASP A 67 -8.20 0.16 -4.80
C ASP A 67 -8.89 -1.20 -4.61
N LEU A 68 -9.61 -1.36 -3.50
CA LEU A 68 -10.24 -2.61 -3.09
C LEU A 68 -11.69 -2.36 -2.64
N GLY A 69 -12.61 -3.14 -3.19
CA GLY A 69 -13.95 -3.31 -2.65
C GLY A 69 -13.95 -3.95 -1.27
N GLY A 70 -15.12 -3.94 -0.59
CA GLY A 70 -15.26 -4.54 0.72
C GLY A 70 -15.00 -6.06 0.70
N GLY A 71 -14.17 -6.54 1.62
CA GLY A 71 -13.77 -7.95 1.68
C GLY A 71 -12.70 -8.38 0.66
N GLU A 72 -12.27 -7.49 -0.24
CA GLU A 72 -11.27 -7.82 -1.26
C GLU A 72 -9.84 -7.79 -0.72
N SER A 73 -8.92 -8.41 -1.48
CA SER A 73 -7.49 -8.37 -1.19
C SER A 73 -6.67 -8.28 -2.48
N GLY A 74 -5.48 -7.70 -2.38
CA GLY A 74 -4.58 -7.51 -3.50
C GLY A 74 -3.12 -7.63 -3.10
N ASP A 75 -2.29 -8.14 -4.00
CA ASP A 75 -0.86 -8.31 -3.75
C ASP A 75 -0.01 -7.43 -4.65
N VAL A 76 0.93 -6.72 -4.04
CA VAL A 76 1.98 -5.99 -4.74
C VAL A 76 3.34 -6.55 -4.37
N ARG A 77 4.02 -7.16 -5.33
CA ARG A 77 5.43 -7.55 -5.23
C ARG A 77 6.32 -6.45 -5.79
N LEU A 78 7.25 -5.98 -4.97
CA LEU A 78 8.11 -4.86 -5.33
C LEU A 78 9.50 -4.94 -4.69
N VAL A 79 10.41 -4.16 -5.24
CA VAL A 79 11.68 -3.76 -4.63
C VAL A 79 11.76 -2.23 -4.69
N VAL A 80 12.19 -1.59 -3.61
CA VAL A 80 12.40 -0.13 -3.56
C VAL A 80 13.84 0.15 -3.17
N ASN A 81 14.53 1.04 -3.88
CA ASN A 81 15.94 1.35 -3.64
C ASN A 81 16.17 2.74 -3.06
N ARG A 82 15.23 3.67 -3.28
CA ARG A 82 15.30 5.04 -2.77
C ARG A 82 14.80 5.08 -1.32
N ILE A 83 15.72 5.38 -0.42
CA ILE A 83 15.42 5.69 0.98
C ILE A 83 14.53 6.93 1.09
N GLY A 84 13.71 6.99 2.13
CA GLY A 84 12.83 8.13 2.36
C GLY A 84 11.53 7.74 3.07
N THR A 85 10.72 8.75 3.32
CA THR A 85 9.36 8.59 3.86
C THR A 85 8.36 9.04 2.82
N TYR A 86 7.36 8.20 2.56
CA TYR A 86 6.31 8.45 1.57
C TYR A 86 4.96 8.44 2.27
N ASP A 87 4.14 9.45 2.00
CA ASP A 87 2.79 9.54 2.56
C ASP A 87 1.83 8.58 1.87
N VAL A 88 0.90 8.06 2.66
CA VAL A 88 -0.20 7.20 2.23
C VAL A 88 -1.51 7.83 2.72
N HIS A 89 -2.53 7.79 1.89
CA HIS A 89 -3.90 8.15 2.30
C HIS A 89 -4.95 7.34 1.55
N CYS A 90 -6.18 7.33 2.05
CA CYS A 90 -7.38 6.92 1.31
C CYS A 90 -8.06 8.17 0.71
N SER A 91 -8.42 8.14 -0.58
CA SER A 91 -9.03 9.25 -1.33
C SER A 91 -10.54 9.08 -1.56
N HIS A 92 -11.15 7.98 -1.10
CA HIS A 92 -12.61 7.81 -1.16
C HIS A 92 -13.32 8.94 -0.40
N PHE A 93 -14.34 9.52 -1.03
CA PHE A 93 -15.03 10.74 -0.58
C PHE A 93 -15.55 10.57 0.85
N MET A 94 -15.35 11.60 1.68
CA MET A 94 -15.48 11.63 3.15
C MET A 94 -14.38 10.94 3.99
N HIS A 95 -13.64 9.93 3.54
CA HIS A 95 -12.64 9.23 4.40
C HIS A 95 -11.31 10.00 4.59
N SER A 96 -10.86 10.79 3.61
CA SER A 96 -9.63 11.60 3.77
C SER A 96 -9.80 12.69 4.84
N ILE A 97 -11.04 13.15 5.05
CA ILE A 97 -11.42 14.16 6.05
C ILE A 97 -11.37 13.55 7.48
N PHE A 98 -11.57 12.24 7.61
CA PHE A 98 -11.53 11.50 8.90
C PHE A 98 -10.16 10.86 9.23
N GLY A 99 -9.10 11.13 8.45
CA GLY A 99 -7.74 10.85 8.89
C GLY A 99 -7.17 9.47 8.55
N MET A 100 -7.71 8.76 7.55
CA MET A 100 -7.12 7.51 7.05
C MET A 100 -5.82 7.78 6.29
N LYS A 101 -4.74 7.94 7.06
CA LYS A 101 -3.39 8.25 6.62
C LYS A 101 -2.41 7.22 7.16
N GLY A 102 -1.32 7.05 6.45
CA GLY A 102 -0.20 6.23 6.86
C GLY A 102 1.09 6.74 6.23
N LYS A 103 2.19 6.04 6.50
CA LYS A 103 3.48 6.31 5.87
C LYS A 103 4.19 5.02 5.51
N ILE A 104 4.96 5.06 4.44
CA ILE A 104 5.96 4.05 4.11
C ILE A 104 7.33 4.65 4.40
N VAL A 105 8.12 3.97 5.23
CA VAL A 105 9.50 4.34 5.54
C VAL A 105 10.43 3.34 4.87
N VAL A 106 11.24 3.81 3.94
CA VAL A 106 12.31 3.03 3.31
C VAL A 106 13.64 3.45 3.93
N ARG A 107 14.31 2.48 4.55
CA ARG A 107 15.61 2.64 5.21
C ARG A 107 16.70 1.79 4.57
#